data_AF-A0A7Y8IDJ5-F1
#
_entry.id   AF-A0A7Y8IDJ5-F1
#
_cell.length_a   1.000
_cell.length_b   1.000
_cell.length_c   1.000
_cell.angle_alpha   90.00
_cell.angle_beta   90.00
_cell.angle_gamma   90.00
#
_symmetry.space_group_name_H-M   'P 1'
#
loop_
_entity.id
_entity.type
_entity.pdbx_description
1 polymer ?
#
loop_
_entity_poly.entity_id
_entity_poly.type
_entity_poly.pdbx_seq_one_letter_code
_entity_poly.pdbx_strand_id
1 'polypeptide(L)' 'MEREYLERCLAELDEDFRTAIELRYMGEMSYTEIAETMGLPIGTVKTYIHRGKTELKRVMNRRRFVDSYKKEDRP' A
#
# COMPACT_ATOMS: atom_id res chain seq x y z
N MET A 1 16.62 -1.02 -4.30
CA MET A 1 16.15 0.37 -4.50
C MET A 1 14.64 0.44 -4.69
N GLU A 2 14.02 -0.27 -5.66
CA GLU A 2 12.55 -0.20 -5.85
C GLU A 2 11.73 -0.81 -4.71
N ARG A 3 12.19 -1.95 -4.17
CA ARG A 3 11.54 -2.62 -3.04
C ARG A 3 11.47 -1.74 -1.78
N GLU A 4 12.59 -1.13 -1.42
CA GLU A 4 12.69 -0.23 -0.26
C GLU A 4 11.79 1.01 -0.41
N TYR A 5 11.66 1.55 -1.63
CA TYR A 5 10.72 2.63 -1.91
C TYR A 5 9.26 2.20 -1.70
N LEU A 6 8.90 1.01 -2.19
CA LEU A 6 7.56 0.45 -2.01
C LEU A 6 7.25 0.21 -0.52
N GLU A 7 8.18 -0.39 0.23
CA GLU A 7 8.05 -0.63 1.67
C GLU A 7 7.82 0.68 2.43
N ARG A 8 8.56 1.75 2.09
CA ARG A 8 8.36 3.09 2.67
C ARG A 8 7.00 3.69 2.31
N CYS A 9 6.49 3.44 1.11
CA CYS A 9 5.17 3.91 0.71
C CYS A 9 4.06 3.14 1.44
N LEU A 10 4.21 1.81 1.56
CA LEU A 10 3.29 0.94 2.30
C LEU A 10 3.25 1.30 3.79
N ALA A 11 4.38 1.70 4.37
CA ALA A 11 4.45 2.15 5.76
C ALA A 11 3.62 3.41 6.07
N GLU A 12 3.18 4.15 5.05
CA GLU A 12 2.31 5.32 5.22
C GLU A 12 0.81 5.03 5.04
N LEU A 13 0.45 3.80 4.66
CA LEU A 13 -0.93 3.37 4.65
C LEU A 13 -1.40 3.08 6.08
N ASP A 14 -2.70 3.21 6.28
CA ASP A 14 -3.37 2.61 7.43
C ASP A 14 -3.02 1.12 7.52
N GLU A 15 -2.83 0.62 8.75
CA GLU A 15 -2.35 -0.72 9.02
C GLU A 15 -3.24 -1.79 8.37
N ASP A 16 -4.56 -1.62 8.45
CA ASP A 16 -5.53 -2.53 7.86
C ASP A 16 -5.40 -2.60 6.33
N PHE A 17 -5.14 -1.45 5.69
CA PHE A 17 -4.96 -1.38 4.24
C PHE A 17 -3.62 -1.95 3.83
N ARG A 18 -2.55 -1.65 4.57
CA ARG A 18 -1.21 -2.19 4.33
C ARG A 18 -1.26 -3.71 4.39
N THR A 19 -1.79 -4.28 5.47
CA THR A 19 -1.88 -5.73 5.65
C THR A 19 -2.67 -6.39 4.53
N ALA A 20 -3.84 -5.84 4.14
CA ALA A 20 -4.62 -6.40 3.04
C ALA A 20 -3.88 -6.35 1.68
N ILE A 21 -3.10 -5.30 1.43
CA ILE A 21 -2.28 -5.15 0.23
C ILE A 21 -1.10 -6.13 0.23
N GLU A 22 -0.37 -6.26 1.34
CA GLU A 22 0.75 -7.18 1.48
C GLU A 22 0.33 -8.64 1.31
N LEU A 23 -0.74 -9.05 1.99
CA LEU A 23 -1.28 -10.42 1.84
C LEU A 23 -1.73 -10.70 0.40
N ARG A 24 -2.31 -9.70 -0.29
CA ARG A 24 -2.77 -9.88 -1.68
C ARG A 24 -1.64 -9.95 -2.69
N TYR A 25 -0.65 -9.06 -2.58
CA TYR A 25 0.35 -8.85 -3.64
C TYR A 25 1.70 -9.49 -3.34
N MET A 26 2.04 -9.70 -2.07
CA MET A 26 3.27 -10.38 -1.64
C MET A 26 2.99 -11.80 -1.17
N GLY A 27 1.88 -12.00 -0.45
CA GLY A 27 1.42 -13.32 -0.05
C GLY A 27 0.67 -14.10 -1.13
N GLU A 28 0.35 -13.45 -2.26
CA GLU A 28 -0.44 -14.00 -3.39
C GLU A 28 -1.81 -14.59 -2.98
N MET A 29 -2.31 -14.22 -1.80
CA MET A 29 -3.51 -14.79 -1.21
C MET A 29 -4.77 -14.32 -1.92
N SER A 30 -5.75 -15.21 -2.09
CA SER A 30 -7.09 -14.87 -2.55
C SER A 30 -7.83 -13.98 -1.54
N TYR A 31 -8.87 -13.27 -1.98
CA TYR A 31 -9.66 -12.43 -1.06
C TYR A 31 -10.34 -13.23 0.06
N THR A 32 -10.66 -14.50 -0.19
CA THR A 32 -11.18 -15.45 0.79
C THR A 32 -10.13 -15.81 1.84
N GLU A 33 -8.92 -16.19 1.43
CA GLU A 33 -7.84 -16.52 2.37
C GLU A 33 -7.42 -15.30 3.20
N ILE A 34 -7.44 -14.10 2.60
CA ILE A 34 -7.18 -12.84 3.32
C ILE A 34 -8.29 -12.58 4.35
N ALA A 35 -9.55 -12.79 3.98
CA ALA A 35 -10.69 -12.63 4.89
C ALA A 35 -10.58 -13.56 6.10
N GLU A 36 -10.22 -14.82 5.87
CA GLU A 36 -9.98 -15.80 6.93
C GLU A 36 -8.78 -15.41 7.80
N THR A 37 -7.68 -14.98 7.18
CA THR A 37 -6.44 -14.60 7.88
C THR A 37 -6.61 -13.35 8.75
N MET A 38 -7.35 -12.36 8.26
CA MET A 38 -7.63 -11.13 8.99
C MET A 38 -8.83 -11.27 9.94
N GLY A 39 -9.59 -12.37 9.87
CA GLY A 39 -10.84 -12.53 10.62
C GLY A 39 -11.93 -11.52 10.24
N LEU A 40 -11.94 -11.05 8.98
CA LEU A 40 -12.81 -10.00 8.49
C LEU A 40 -13.77 -10.51 7.41
N PRO A 41 -14.96 -9.88 7.26
CA PRO A 41 -15.83 -10.18 6.12
C PRO A 41 -15.13 -9.92 4.78
N ILE A 42 -15.37 -10.77 3.78
CA ILE A 42 -14.81 -10.61 2.43
C ILE A 42 -15.17 -9.26 1.79
N GLY A 43 -16.33 -8.68 2.13
CA GLY A 43 -16.72 -7.34 1.71
C GLY A 43 -15.76 -6.27 2.24
N THR A 44 -15.40 -6.37 3.53
CA THR A 44 -14.42 -5.49 4.18
C THR A 44 -13.05 -5.62 3.53
N VAL A 45 -12.57 -6.85 3.29
CA VAL A 45 -11.29 -7.08 2.60
C VAL A 45 -11.27 -6.44 1.21
N LYS A 46 -12.34 -6.59 0.43
CA LYS A 46 -12.45 -5.94 -0.89
C LYS A 46 -12.35 -4.42 -0.76
N THR A 47 -13.03 -3.83 0.23
CA THR A 47 -12.94 -2.39 0.52
C THR A 47 -11.53 -1.98 0.94
N TYR A 48 -10.87 -2.75 1.80
CA TYR A 48 -9.52 -2.47 2.29
C TYR A 48 -8.49 -2.52 1.16
N ILE A 49 -8.54 -3.54 0.29
CA ILE A 49 -7.67 -3.62 -0.88
C ILE A 49 -7.93 -2.45 -1.84
N HIS A 50 -9.19 -2.11 -2.10
CA HIS A 50 -9.52 -1.01 -2.99
C HIS A 50 -9.01 0.35 -2.45
N ARG A 51 -9.27 0.63 -1.16
CA ARG A 51 -8.83 1.85 -0.49
C ARG A 51 -7.31 1.89 -0.38
N GLY A 52 -6.68 0.78 0.02
CA GLY A 52 -5.23 0.64 0.09
C GLY A 52 -4.54 0.92 -1.24
N LYS A 53 -5.04 0.42 -2.38
CA LYS A 53 -4.48 0.77 -3.70
C LYS A 53 -4.59 2.26 -4.01
N THR A 54 -5.72 2.87 -3.66
CA THR A 54 -5.97 4.29 -3.91
C THR A 54 -5.03 5.15 -3.07
N GLU A 55 -4.88 4.82 -1.79
CA GLU A 55 -3.97 5.50 -0.87
C GLU A 55 -2.51 5.30 -1.26
N LEU A 56 -2.11 4.07 -1.61
CA LEU A 56 -0.76 3.77 -2.08
C LEU A 56 -0.39 4.59 -3.31
N LYS A 57 -1.30 4.69 -4.29
CA LYS A 57 -1.10 5.55 -5.46
C LYS A 57 -0.90 7.02 -5.06
N ARG A 58 -1.69 7.51 -4.10
CA ARG A 58 -1.57 8.89 -3.59
C ARG A 58 -0.23 9.13 -2.90
N VAL A 59 0.20 8.20 -2.05
CA VAL A 59 1.50 8.23 -1.37
C VAL A 59 2.66 8.21 -2.36
N MET A 60 2.64 7.27 -3.30
CA MET A 60 3.68 7.15 -4.32
C MET A 60 3.78 8.41 -5.19
N ASN A 61 2.65 9.00 -5.57
CA ASN A 61 2.65 10.26 -6.31
C ASN A 61 3.26 11.38 -5.46
N ARG A 62 2.79 11.56 -4.23
CA ARG A 62 3.31 12.58 -3.30
C ARG A 62 4.83 12.46 -3.13
N ARG A 63 5.33 11.24 -2.87
CA ARG A 63 6.77 10.99 -2.70
C ARG A 63 7.56 11.25 -3.97
N ARG A 64 7.04 10.83 -5.13
CA ARG A 64 7.66 11.14 -6.43
C ARG A 64 7.78 12.64 -6.68
N PHE A 65 6.80 13.45 -6.25
CA PHE A 65 6.89 14.90 -6.30
C PHE A 65 7.94 15.45 -5.31
N VAL A 66 7.94 15.01 -4.05
CA VAL A 66 8.94 15.46 -3.06
C VAL A 66 10.37 15.15 -3.51
N ASP A 67 10.59 13.97 -4.09
CA ASP A 67 11.91 13.56 -4.59
C ASP A 67 12.35 14.37 -5.82
N SER A 68 11.41 14.84 -6.66
CA SER A 68 11.72 15.76 -7.76
C SER A 68 12.07 17.16 -7.26
N TYR A 69 11.34 17.71 -6.28
CA TYR A 69 11.67 19.01 -5.70
C TYR A 69 13.02 19.01 -4.98
N LYS A 70 13.36 17.94 -4.25
CA LYS A 70 14.67 17.80 -3.59
C LYS A 70 15.86 17.70 -4.55
N LYS A 71 15.62 17.39 -5.84
CA LYS A 71 16.69 17.36 -6.85
C LYS A 71 16.97 18.73 -7.47
N GLU A 72 16.02 19.66 -7.45
CA GLU A 72 16.14 20.99 -8.07
C GLU A 72 16.66 22.06 -7.09
N ASP A 73 16.47 21.91 -5.78
CA ASP A 73 16.98 22.84 -4.74
C ASP A 73 18.43 22.54 -4.31
N ARG A 74 19.33 22.23 -5.25
CA ARG A 74 20.78 22.11 -4.95
C ARG A 74 21.47 23.44 -5.29
N PRO A 75 22.13 24.13 -4.33
CA PRO A 75 22.94 25.30 -4.63
C PRO A 75 24.13 24.96 -5.53
#